data_AF-A0A2I0PL57-F1
#
_entry.id   AF-A0A2I0PL57-F1
#
_cell.length_a   1.000
_cell.length_b   1.000
_cell.length_c   1.000
_cell.angle_alpha   90.00
_cell.angle_beta   90.00
_cell.angle_gamma   90.00
#
_symmetry.space_group_name_H-M   'P 1'
#
loop_
_entity.id
_entity.type
_entity.pdbx_description
1 polymer ?
#
loop_
_entity_poly.entity_id
_entity_poly.type
_entity_poly.pdbx_seq_one_letter_code
_entity_poly.pdbx_strand_id
1 'polypeptide(L)'
;MKKRNKISVNPNETPEPINHHFVSADGKNWTKKPGRILMKVVGRDEEDVDDNISKVFENIFTHISEPGNSDLSTKIHDCKHKMYAVRYHKLAIENEVEKQVKQFKKGFKPVAGAQFEKENFSLIYNTEALLFQVKSNLDILIQALGMIIPPIKSFRTYRHSGQGKDYISGGKVIKKLEQENYIDLAVLFKKNNTEWIQELVKMRDNITHYSRLKGFNCFVEDPYLGKEKVDIEFPKMPNGIYLTDYCDMIYKNLLKLYADVFSLIYSN
;
A
#
# COMPACT_ATOMS: atom_id res chain seq x y z
N MET A 1 -28.42 -13.41 -15.00
CA MET A 1 -27.71 -12.11 -15.10
C MET A 1 -26.96 -12.04 -16.42
N LYS A 2 -27.24 -11.06 -17.30
CA LYS A 2 -26.44 -10.84 -18.52
C LYS A 2 -25.08 -10.24 -18.10
N LYS A 3 -23.98 -10.93 -18.40
CA LYS A 3 -22.62 -10.38 -18.24
C LYS A 3 -22.47 -9.18 -19.18
N ARG A 4 -22.46 -7.97 -18.63
CA ARG A 4 -22.09 -6.77 -19.38
C ARG A 4 -20.58 -6.81 -19.59
N ASN A 5 -20.13 -7.22 -20.77
CA ASN A 5 -18.70 -7.35 -21.08
C ASN A 5 -18.07 -6.05 -21.59
N LYS A 6 -18.88 -5.06 -21.98
CA LYS A 6 -18.44 -3.78 -22.56
C LYS A 6 -19.42 -2.65 -22.24
N ILE A 7 -18.89 -1.45 -22.13
CA ILE A 7 -19.64 -0.19 -22.14
C ILE A 7 -19.21 0.52 -23.43
N SER A 8 -20.18 1.01 -24.21
CA SER A 8 -19.91 1.87 -25.36
C SER A 8 -20.21 3.31 -24.94
N VAL A 9 -19.24 4.20 -25.13
CA VAL A 9 -19.37 5.63 -24.84
C VAL A 9 -19.03 6.42 -26.10
N ASN A 10 -19.73 7.52 -26.32
CA ASN A 10 -19.33 8.49 -27.35
C ASN A 10 -18.25 9.39 -26.73
N PRO A 11 -17.08 9.54 -27.37
CA PRO A 11 -16.06 10.42 -26.85
C PRO A 11 -16.52 11.87 -26.99
N ASN A 12 -16.21 12.70 -25.99
CA ASN A 12 -16.51 14.14 -26.05
C ASN A 12 -15.69 14.84 -27.15
N GLU A 13 -14.50 14.31 -27.45
CA GLU A 13 -13.64 14.74 -28.56
C GLU A 13 -13.26 13.51 -29.39
N THR A 14 -13.43 13.59 -30.71
CA THR A 14 -13.09 12.48 -31.62
C THR A 14 -11.71 12.74 -32.22
N PRO A 15 -10.64 12.07 -31.75
CA PRO A 15 -9.32 12.25 -32.33
C PRO A 15 -9.27 11.69 -33.75
N GLU A 16 -8.43 12.29 -34.60
CA GLU A 16 -8.15 11.80 -35.95
C GLU A 16 -7.60 10.36 -35.88
N PRO A 17 -8.22 9.39 -36.58
CA PRO A 17 -7.80 8.00 -36.50
C PRO A 17 -6.46 7.77 -37.20
N ILE A 18 -5.53 7.10 -36.51
CA ILE A 18 -4.28 6.64 -37.13
C ILE A 18 -4.60 5.45 -38.06
N ASN A 19 -4.71 5.75 -39.35
CA ASN A 19 -5.06 4.78 -40.42
C ASN A 19 -3.86 4.31 -41.24
N HIS A 20 -2.66 4.78 -40.90
CA HIS A 20 -1.43 4.48 -41.61
C HIS A 20 -0.26 4.33 -40.64
N HIS A 21 0.79 3.67 -41.09
CA HIS A 21 2.09 3.60 -40.43
C HIS A 21 3.19 3.86 -41.47
N PHE A 22 4.39 4.18 -41.01
CA PHE A 22 5.53 4.38 -41.88
C PHE A 22 6.46 3.16 -41.84
N VAL A 23 6.94 2.74 -43.00
CA VAL A 23 7.88 1.63 -43.15
C VAL A 23 9.09 2.12 -43.93
N SER A 24 10.29 1.78 -43.46
CA SER A 24 11.56 2.06 -44.13
C SER A 24 12.37 0.78 -44.24
N ALA A 25 12.87 0.48 -45.44
CA ALA A 25 13.73 -0.68 -45.68
C ALA A 25 15.22 -0.38 -45.38
N ASP A 26 15.59 0.89 -45.39
CA ASP A 26 16.98 1.38 -45.26
C ASP A 26 17.19 2.27 -44.02
N GLY A 27 16.15 2.49 -43.21
CA GLY A 27 16.16 3.37 -42.05
C GLY A 27 16.22 4.87 -42.36
N LYS A 28 16.25 5.26 -43.64
CA LYS A 28 16.43 6.65 -44.09
C LYS A 28 15.22 7.15 -44.88
N ASN A 29 14.63 6.30 -45.70
CA ASN A 29 13.48 6.62 -46.54
C ASN A 29 12.21 5.97 -45.97
N TRP A 30 11.30 6.79 -45.46
CA TRP A 30 10.06 6.33 -44.83
C TRP A 30 8.89 6.43 -45.82
N THR A 31 8.20 5.31 -46.02
CA THR A 31 7.02 5.25 -46.90
C THR A 31 5.75 5.06 -46.09
N LYS A 32 4.74 5.89 -46.34
CA LYS A 32 3.42 5.78 -45.72
C LYS A 32 2.71 4.55 -46.28
N LYS A 33 2.37 3.59 -45.41
CA LYS A 33 1.63 2.38 -45.76
C LYS A 33 0.28 2.36 -45.03
N PRO A 34 -0.80 1.92 -45.70
CA PRO A 34 -2.09 1.75 -45.03
C PRO A 34 -1.99 0.66 -43.95
N GLY A 35 -2.62 0.89 -42.80
CA GLY A 35 -2.67 -0.09 -41.70
C GLY A 35 -2.88 0.58 -40.35
N ARG A 36 -3.73 -0.02 -39.51
CA ARG A 36 -3.97 0.45 -38.15
C ARG A 36 -2.89 -0.11 -37.22
N ILE A 37 -2.19 0.77 -36.50
CA ILE A 37 -1.40 0.34 -35.34
C ILE A 37 -2.37 0.21 -34.17
N LEU A 38 -2.56 -1.01 -33.68
CA LEU A 38 -3.26 -1.23 -32.41
C LEU A 38 -2.22 -1.16 -31.28
N MET A 39 -2.09 0.04 -30.70
CA MET A 39 -1.29 0.25 -29.50
C MET A 39 -2.22 0.24 -28.29
N LYS A 40 -1.96 -0.65 -27.33
CA LYS A 40 -2.59 -0.58 -26.01
C LYS A 40 -1.79 0.37 -25.14
N VAL A 41 -2.28 1.59 -24.96
CA VAL A 41 -1.77 2.51 -23.96
C VAL A 41 -2.38 2.13 -22.61
N VAL A 42 -1.53 1.89 -21.61
CA VAL A 42 -1.96 1.67 -20.22
C VAL A 42 -1.58 2.93 -19.45
N GLY A 43 -2.58 3.71 -19.05
CA GLY A 43 -2.42 4.90 -18.23
C GLY A 43 -3.00 4.73 -16.83
N ARG A 44 -2.82 5.74 -16.00
CA ARG A 44 -3.49 5.91 -14.71
C ARG A 44 -4.10 7.31 -14.68
N ASP A 45 -5.20 7.47 -13.97
CA ASP A 45 -5.81 8.78 -13.78
C ASP A 45 -4.87 9.64 -12.91
N GLU A 46 -4.80 10.94 -13.18
CA GLU A 46 -3.87 11.85 -12.49
C GLU A 46 -4.09 11.85 -10.97
N GLU A 47 -5.34 11.72 -10.52
CA GLU A 47 -5.73 11.67 -9.11
C GLU A 47 -5.17 10.42 -8.37
N ASP A 48 -4.92 9.34 -9.12
CA ASP A 48 -4.37 8.09 -8.60
C ASP A 48 -2.84 8.10 -8.53
N VAL A 49 -2.18 9.12 -9.10
CA VAL A 49 -0.73 9.28 -9.06
C VAL A 49 -0.30 9.83 -7.70
N ASP A 50 0.88 9.38 -7.25
CA ASP A 50 1.53 9.86 -6.04
C ASP A 50 3.00 10.07 -6.34
N ASP A 51 3.43 11.32 -6.27
CA ASP A 51 4.79 11.71 -6.63
C ASP A 51 5.85 11.09 -5.71
N ASN A 52 5.52 10.80 -4.45
CA ASN A 52 6.46 10.13 -3.54
C ASN A 52 6.66 8.67 -3.96
N ILE A 53 5.59 7.97 -4.33
CA ILE A 53 5.70 6.61 -4.89
C ILE A 53 6.47 6.67 -6.20
N SER A 54 6.10 7.56 -7.12
CA SER A 54 6.78 7.70 -8.41
C SER A 54 8.26 7.94 -8.23
N LYS A 55 8.66 8.92 -7.39
CA LYS A 55 10.05 9.26 -7.12
C LYS A 55 10.86 8.11 -6.52
N VAL A 56 10.31 7.40 -5.53
CA VAL A 56 11.00 6.24 -4.92
C VAL A 56 11.25 5.16 -5.97
N PHE A 57 10.24 4.82 -6.78
CA PHE A 57 10.35 3.73 -7.74
C PHE A 57 11.11 4.11 -9.03
N GLU A 58 11.05 5.36 -9.47
CA GLU A 58 11.89 5.86 -10.58
C GLU A 58 13.36 5.74 -10.24
N ASN A 59 13.76 6.15 -9.02
CA ASN A 59 15.12 5.95 -8.52
C ASN A 59 15.51 4.47 -8.49
N ILE A 60 14.59 3.55 -8.20
CA ILE A 60 14.87 2.12 -8.23
C ILE A 60 15.03 1.61 -9.66
N PHE A 61 14.15 2.02 -10.58
CA PHE A 61 14.17 1.57 -11.98
C PHE A 61 15.38 2.07 -12.76
N THR A 62 15.87 3.28 -12.47
CA THR A 62 17.10 3.80 -13.11
C THR A 62 18.31 2.90 -12.85
N HIS A 63 18.37 2.22 -11.71
CA HIS A 63 19.46 1.31 -11.34
C HIS A 63 19.27 -0.14 -11.83
N ILE A 64 18.06 -0.54 -12.25
CA ILE A 64 17.73 -1.91 -12.71
C ILE A 64 17.82 -2.05 -14.24
N SER A 65 18.06 -0.94 -14.96
CA SER A 65 17.92 -0.82 -16.42
C SER A 65 18.88 -1.65 -17.29
N GLU A 66 19.55 -2.68 -16.76
CA GLU A 66 20.23 -3.66 -17.62
C GLU A 66 19.24 -4.61 -18.31
N PRO A 67 19.40 -4.92 -19.61
CA PRO A 67 18.45 -5.69 -20.43
C PRO A 67 18.18 -7.15 -20.00
N GLY A 68 18.64 -7.60 -18.83
CA GLY A 68 18.69 -9.03 -18.45
C GLY A 68 17.75 -9.49 -17.33
N ASN A 69 17.03 -8.60 -16.63
CA ASN A 69 16.27 -9.00 -15.42
C ASN A 69 14.79 -8.59 -15.46
N SER A 70 14.05 -9.10 -16.47
CA SER A 70 12.60 -8.88 -16.64
C SER A 70 11.80 -9.25 -15.40
N ASP A 71 12.22 -10.29 -14.69
CA ASP A 71 11.53 -10.82 -13.52
C ASP A 71 11.70 -9.90 -12.31
N LEU A 72 12.90 -9.34 -12.08
CA LEU A 72 13.11 -8.35 -11.02
C LEU A 72 12.30 -7.09 -11.29
N SER A 73 12.35 -6.56 -12.52
CA SER A 73 11.56 -5.39 -12.91
C SER A 73 10.05 -5.63 -12.66
N THR A 74 9.56 -6.82 -12.99
CA THR A 74 8.17 -7.22 -12.70
C THR A 74 7.89 -7.20 -11.21
N LYS A 75 8.79 -7.73 -10.37
CA LYS A 75 8.62 -7.71 -8.91
C LYS A 75 8.67 -6.31 -8.32
N ILE A 76 9.49 -5.42 -8.86
CA ILE A 76 9.50 -4.00 -8.45
C ILE A 76 8.21 -3.30 -8.88
N HIS A 77 7.68 -3.62 -10.07
CA HIS A 77 6.33 -3.15 -10.45
C HIS A 77 5.24 -3.67 -9.52
N ASP A 78 5.30 -4.93 -9.08
CA ASP A 78 4.37 -5.49 -8.10
C ASP A 78 4.48 -4.75 -6.75
N CYS A 79 5.70 -4.41 -6.31
CA CYS A 79 5.94 -3.59 -5.12
C CYS A 79 5.28 -2.21 -5.26
N LYS A 80 5.51 -1.53 -6.40
CA LYS A 80 4.88 -0.24 -6.72
C LYS A 80 3.36 -0.36 -6.69
N HIS A 81 2.80 -1.38 -7.34
CA HIS A 81 1.35 -1.62 -7.35
C HIS A 81 0.78 -1.80 -5.94
N LYS A 82 1.44 -2.59 -5.08
CA LYS A 82 1.02 -2.74 -3.68
C LYS A 82 1.14 -1.45 -2.87
N MET A 83 2.10 -0.57 -3.20
CA MET A 83 2.20 0.74 -2.53
C MET A 83 0.98 1.62 -2.86
N TYR A 84 0.53 1.63 -4.11
CA TYR A 84 -0.72 2.33 -4.47
C TYR A 84 -1.95 1.72 -3.79
N ALA A 85 -2.00 0.41 -3.58
CA ALA A 85 -3.08 -0.22 -2.82
C ALA A 85 -3.11 0.25 -1.36
N VAL A 86 -1.94 0.45 -0.72
CA VAL A 86 -1.85 1.05 0.63
C VAL A 86 -2.36 2.49 0.61
N ARG A 87 -1.91 3.31 -0.36
CA ARG A 87 -2.38 4.69 -0.53
C ARG A 87 -3.90 4.77 -0.71
N TYR A 88 -4.46 3.88 -1.54
CA TYR A 88 -5.90 3.84 -1.78
C TYR A 88 -6.70 3.67 -0.48
N HIS A 89 -6.34 2.68 0.36
CA HIS A 89 -7.05 2.45 1.62
C HIS A 89 -6.85 3.60 2.62
N LYS A 90 -5.66 4.20 2.66
CA LYS A 90 -5.40 5.40 3.46
C LYS A 90 -6.35 6.55 3.07
N LEU A 91 -6.44 6.88 1.78
CA LEU A 91 -7.32 7.94 1.29
C LEU A 91 -8.79 7.60 1.53
N ALA A 92 -9.20 6.34 1.34
CA ALA A 92 -10.56 5.90 1.63
C ALA A 92 -10.93 6.10 3.11
N ILE A 93 -9.99 5.82 4.02
CA ILE A 93 -10.15 6.06 5.46
C ILE A 93 -10.30 7.55 5.74
N GLU A 94 -9.41 8.39 5.23
CA GLU A 94 -9.44 9.85 5.42
C GLU A 94 -10.76 10.44 4.93
N ASN A 95 -11.18 10.08 3.73
CA ASN A 95 -12.44 10.53 3.14
C ASN A 95 -13.66 10.10 3.97
N GLU A 96 -13.67 8.88 4.51
CA GLU A 96 -14.77 8.42 5.35
C GLU A 96 -14.77 9.12 6.73
N VAL A 97 -13.60 9.35 7.34
CA VAL A 97 -13.48 10.15 8.57
C VAL A 97 -14.01 11.56 8.34
N GLU A 98 -13.57 12.24 7.29
CA GLU A 98 -14.06 13.59 6.96
C GLU A 98 -15.56 13.63 6.71
N LYS A 99 -16.08 12.64 5.99
CA LYS A 99 -17.51 12.52 5.70
C LYS A 99 -18.32 12.36 6.98
N GLN A 100 -17.87 11.54 7.92
CA GLN A 100 -18.55 11.37 9.21
C GLN A 100 -18.50 12.64 10.07
N VAL A 101 -17.35 13.31 10.13
CA VAL A 101 -17.22 14.61 10.80
C VAL A 101 -18.20 15.64 10.21
N LYS A 102 -18.32 15.70 8.88
CA LYS A 102 -19.31 16.57 8.20
C LYS A 102 -20.75 16.19 8.56
N GLN A 103 -21.05 14.92 8.80
CA GLN A 103 -22.37 14.48 9.25
C GLN A 103 -22.67 14.90 10.69
N PHE A 104 -21.72 14.71 11.62
CA PHE A 104 -21.88 15.18 13.01
C PHE A 104 -22.15 16.69 13.06
N LYS A 105 -21.41 17.48 12.26
CA LYS A 105 -21.62 18.95 12.21
C LYS A 105 -22.98 19.38 11.65
N LYS A 106 -23.68 18.55 10.87
CA LYS A 106 -24.96 18.91 10.22
C LYS A 106 -26.19 18.74 11.11
N GLY A 107 -26.15 17.87 12.11
CA GLY A 107 -27.35 17.55 12.89
C GLY A 107 -27.17 16.44 13.90
N PHE A 108 -26.06 16.46 14.65
CA PHE A 108 -25.77 15.50 15.70
C PHE A 108 -26.82 15.50 16.81
N LYS A 109 -27.27 14.31 17.22
CA LYS A 109 -28.19 14.10 18.34
C LYS A 109 -27.55 13.11 19.31
N PRO A 110 -26.96 13.57 20.43
CA PRO A 110 -26.24 12.69 21.33
C PRO A 110 -27.19 11.79 22.12
N VAL A 111 -26.69 10.62 22.53
CA VAL A 111 -27.41 9.72 23.43
C VAL A 111 -27.28 10.22 24.87
N ALA A 112 -28.42 10.30 25.58
CA ALA A 112 -28.45 10.74 26.97
C ALA A 112 -27.95 9.64 27.91
N GLY A 113 -27.02 9.99 28.80
CA GLY A 113 -26.59 9.14 29.91
C GLY A 113 -25.81 7.86 29.53
N ALA A 114 -25.45 7.66 28.26
CA ALA A 114 -24.66 6.52 27.82
C ALA A 114 -23.62 6.94 26.77
N GLN A 115 -22.41 6.39 26.89
CA GLN A 115 -21.42 6.44 25.83
C GLN A 115 -21.89 5.54 24.68
N PHE A 116 -21.75 6.00 23.44
CA PHE A 116 -22.22 5.28 22.27
C PHE A 116 -21.13 5.18 21.22
N GLU A 117 -20.78 3.96 20.83
CA GLU A 117 -19.91 3.70 19.69
C GLU A 117 -20.73 3.12 18.55
N LYS A 118 -20.68 3.76 17.39
CA LYS A 118 -21.31 3.24 16.18
C LYS A 118 -20.27 2.60 15.28
N GLU A 119 -20.43 1.30 15.01
CA GLU A 119 -19.59 0.61 14.04
C GLU A 119 -19.69 1.29 12.66
N ASN A 120 -18.53 1.59 12.08
CA ASN A 120 -18.40 2.07 10.71
C ASN A 120 -17.67 1.01 9.87
N PHE A 121 -18.45 0.19 9.16
CA PHE A 121 -17.90 -0.90 8.34
C PHE A 121 -16.91 -0.43 7.28
N SER A 122 -17.10 0.78 6.72
CA SER A 122 -16.14 1.34 5.76
C SER A 122 -14.78 1.59 6.42
N LEU A 123 -14.75 2.14 7.64
CA LEU A 123 -13.50 2.33 8.38
C LEU A 123 -12.88 0.99 8.78
N ILE A 124 -13.68 0.06 9.30
CA ILE A 124 -13.21 -1.27 9.71
C ILE A 124 -12.56 -1.98 8.52
N TYR A 125 -13.28 -2.16 7.41
CA TYR A 125 -12.77 -2.94 6.28
C TYR A 125 -11.60 -2.28 5.56
N ASN A 126 -11.58 -0.95 5.44
CA ASN A 126 -10.41 -0.28 4.86
C ASN A 126 -9.19 -0.36 5.77
N THR A 127 -9.37 -0.30 7.09
CA THR A 127 -8.27 -0.48 8.06
C THR A 127 -7.70 -1.89 7.97
N GLU A 128 -8.56 -2.91 7.97
CA GLU A 128 -8.13 -4.30 7.81
C GLU A 128 -7.41 -4.51 6.47
N ALA A 129 -8.00 -4.02 5.37
CA ALA A 129 -7.41 -4.12 4.05
C ALA A 129 -6.04 -3.42 3.97
N LEU A 130 -5.88 -2.24 4.59
CA LEU A 130 -4.59 -1.56 4.68
C LEU A 130 -3.53 -2.43 5.35
N LEU A 131 -3.84 -3.04 6.50
CA LEU A 131 -2.92 -3.94 7.21
C LEU A 131 -2.52 -5.15 6.34
N PHE A 132 -3.48 -5.73 5.61
CA PHE A 132 -3.21 -6.81 4.66
C PHE A 132 -2.34 -6.37 3.49
N GLN A 133 -2.61 -5.20 2.89
CA GLN A 133 -1.80 -4.69 1.78
C GLN A 133 -0.37 -4.39 2.22
N VAL A 134 -0.16 -3.76 3.38
CA VAL A 134 1.19 -3.48 3.89
C VAL A 134 1.98 -4.76 4.13
N LYS A 135 1.37 -5.78 4.74
CA LYS A 135 2.05 -7.08 4.92
C LYS A 135 2.34 -7.78 3.59
N SER A 136 1.40 -7.76 2.65
CA SER A 136 1.64 -8.28 1.30
C SER A 136 2.77 -7.52 0.61
N ASN A 137 2.89 -6.21 0.84
CA ASN A 137 3.92 -5.36 0.27
C ASN A 137 5.31 -5.77 0.79
N LEU A 138 5.44 -6.02 2.10
CA LEU A 138 6.66 -6.59 2.69
C LEU A 138 7.02 -7.97 2.11
N ASP A 139 6.02 -8.82 1.87
CA ASP A 139 6.26 -10.15 1.28
C ASP A 139 6.80 -10.07 -0.15
N ILE A 140 6.27 -9.16 -0.97
CA ILE A 140 6.75 -8.94 -2.34
C ILE A 140 8.12 -8.26 -2.32
N LEU A 141 8.38 -7.34 -1.39
CA LEU A 141 9.72 -6.75 -1.20
C LEU A 141 10.76 -7.84 -0.96
N ILE A 142 10.50 -8.80 -0.05
CA ILE A 142 11.42 -9.91 0.18
C ILE A 142 11.61 -10.79 -1.06
N GLN A 143 10.55 -11.01 -1.85
CA GLN A 143 10.69 -11.75 -3.11
C GLN A 143 11.58 -11.01 -4.10
N ALA A 144 11.43 -9.70 -4.25
CA ALA A 144 12.28 -8.88 -5.11
C ALA A 144 13.74 -8.91 -4.63
N LEU A 145 13.94 -8.73 -3.32
CA LEU A 145 15.26 -8.79 -2.70
C LEU A 145 15.92 -10.16 -2.85
N GLY A 146 15.16 -11.25 -2.74
CA GLY A 146 15.68 -12.61 -2.97
C GLY A 146 16.20 -12.85 -4.38
N MET A 147 15.88 -11.99 -5.35
CA MET A 147 16.45 -12.07 -6.70
C MET A 147 17.85 -11.44 -6.79
N ILE A 148 18.19 -10.55 -5.85
CA ILE A 148 19.46 -9.80 -5.84
C ILE A 148 20.37 -10.27 -4.69
N ILE A 149 19.79 -10.72 -3.59
CA ILE A 149 20.48 -11.10 -2.35
C ILE A 149 20.39 -12.63 -2.20
N PRO A 150 21.45 -13.38 -2.57
CA PRO A 150 21.42 -14.84 -2.58
C PRO A 150 20.98 -15.50 -1.26
N PRO A 151 21.40 -15.01 -0.07
CA PRO A 151 20.96 -15.56 1.22
C PRO A 151 19.46 -15.72 1.40
N ILE A 152 18.67 -14.80 0.85
CA ILE A 152 17.23 -14.76 1.05
C ILE A 152 16.43 -15.17 -0.19
N LYS A 153 17.10 -15.70 -1.23
CA LYS A 153 16.48 -16.18 -2.48
C LYS A 153 15.34 -17.19 -2.27
N SER A 154 15.42 -18.00 -1.23
CA SER A 154 14.40 -19.01 -0.91
C SER A 154 13.18 -18.44 -0.16
N PHE A 155 13.24 -17.20 0.32
CA PHE A 155 12.15 -16.58 1.05
C PHE A 155 11.10 -16.01 0.10
N ARG A 156 9.87 -16.54 0.19
CA ARG A 156 8.70 -16.02 -0.54
C ARG A 156 7.89 -15.01 0.26
N THR A 157 8.18 -14.88 1.56
CA THR A 157 7.47 -14.01 2.49
C THR A 157 8.44 -13.49 3.55
N TYR A 158 8.08 -12.38 4.19
CA TYR A 158 8.69 -11.84 5.40
C TYR A 158 8.40 -12.78 6.58
N ARG A 159 9.08 -13.93 6.58
CA ARG A 159 8.83 -15.07 7.47
C ARG A 159 9.18 -14.74 8.92
N HIS A 160 8.24 -15.07 9.81
CA HIS A 160 8.45 -14.98 11.24
C HIS A 160 9.41 -16.06 11.77
N SER A 161 9.99 -15.77 12.93
CA SER A 161 10.63 -16.75 13.82
C SER A 161 9.86 -16.84 15.14
N GLY A 162 10.07 -17.94 15.88
CA GLY A 162 9.42 -18.17 17.18
C GLY A 162 7.92 -18.50 17.06
N GLN A 163 7.29 -18.70 18.22
CA GLN A 163 5.86 -18.95 18.36
C GLN A 163 5.35 -18.23 19.63
N GLY A 164 4.05 -17.92 19.68
CA GLY A 164 3.43 -17.30 20.85
C GLY A 164 4.11 -15.99 21.23
N LYS A 165 4.65 -15.92 22.46
CA LYS A 165 5.31 -14.71 22.99
C LYS A 165 6.64 -14.36 22.30
N ASP A 166 7.31 -15.36 21.72
CA ASP A 166 8.59 -15.18 21.03
C ASP A 166 8.41 -14.93 19.51
N TYR A 167 7.18 -14.66 19.06
CA TYR A 167 6.88 -14.38 17.67
C TYR A 167 7.54 -13.07 17.21
N ILE A 168 8.45 -13.18 16.24
CA ILE A 168 9.14 -12.06 15.62
C ILE A 168 8.88 -12.09 14.11
N SER A 169 8.10 -11.13 13.61
CA SER A 169 7.82 -10.92 12.19
C SER A 169 9.12 -10.72 11.42
N GLY A 170 9.30 -11.38 10.27
CA GLY A 170 10.55 -11.31 9.50
C GLY A 170 11.81 -11.84 10.19
N GLY A 171 11.73 -12.39 11.41
CA GLY A 171 12.91 -12.79 12.18
C GLY A 171 13.80 -13.82 11.48
N LYS A 172 13.22 -14.71 10.64
CA LYS A 172 14.02 -15.65 9.83
C LYS A 172 14.79 -14.94 8.70
N VAL A 173 14.21 -13.90 8.12
CA VAL A 173 14.87 -13.08 7.08
C VAL A 173 16.03 -12.32 7.69
N ILE A 174 15.77 -11.61 8.80
CA ILE A 174 16.78 -10.82 9.53
C ILE A 174 17.96 -11.71 9.93
N LYS A 175 17.69 -12.83 10.60
CA LYS A 175 18.74 -13.77 11.03
C LYS A 175 19.57 -14.29 9.86
N LYS A 176 18.93 -14.56 8.71
CA LYS A 176 19.65 -15.06 7.53
C LYS A 176 20.54 -13.98 6.91
N LEU A 177 20.10 -12.72 6.91
CA LEU A 177 20.93 -11.58 6.48
C LEU A 177 22.13 -11.38 7.42
N GLU A 178 21.93 -11.46 8.75
CA GLU A 178 23.01 -11.37 9.73
C GLU A 178 24.06 -12.47 9.54
N GLN A 179 23.62 -13.73 9.36
CA GLN A 179 24.50 -14.89 9.20
C GLN A 179 25.35 -14.85 7.94
N GLU A 180 24.88 -14.19 6.89
CA GLU A 180 25.52 -14.14 5.58
C GLU A 180 26.17 -12.76 5.32
N ASN A 181 26.44 -12.02 6.40
CA ASN A 181 27.17 -10.75 6.40
C ASN A 181 26.48 -9.56 5.67
N TYR A 182 25.15 -9.58 5.53
CA TYR A 182 24.34 -8.44 5.07
C TYR A 182 23.87 -7.60 6.26
N ILE A 183 24.83 -7.09 7.05
CA ILE A 183 24.57 -6.50 8.38
C ILE A 183 23.71 -5.23 8.29
N ASP A 184 23.98 -4.30 7.37
CA ASP A 184 23.23 -3.05 7.28
C ASP A 184 21.75 -3.27 6.93
N LEU A 185 21.47 -4.20 6.03
CA LEU A 185 20.10 -4.60 5.70
C LEU A 185 19.41 -5.28 6.90
N ALA A 186 20.13 -6.15 7.62
CA ALA A 186 19.59 -6.78 8.81
C ALA A 186 19.24 -5.74 9.89
N VAL A 187 20.13 -4.77 10.13
CA VAL A 187 19.91 -3.67 11.08
C VAL A 187 18.72 -2.81 10.65
N LEU A 188 18.61 -2.47 9.36
CA LEU A 188 17.48 -1.71 8.81
C LEU A 188 16.14 -2.43 9.03
N PHE A 189 16.07 -3.73 8.71
CA PHE A 189 14.86 -4.52 8.94
C PHE A 189 14.55 -4.67 10.42
N LYS A 190 15.55 -4.90 11.27
CA LYS A 190 15.36 -5.02 12.73
C LYS A 190 14.84 -3.73 13.36
N LYS A 191 15.35 -2.58 12.92
CA LYS A 191 14.86 -1.26 13.33
C LYS A 191 13.38 -1.09 12.97
N ASN A 192 13.04 -1.23 11.69
CA ASN A 192 11.65 -1.10 11.24
C ASN A 192 10.71 -2.13 11.87
N ASN A 193 11.23 -3.32 12.19
CA ASN A 193 10.48 -4.35 12.90
C ASN A 193 10.08 -3.91 14.29
N THR A 194 11.03 -3.35 15.03
CA THR A 194 10.81 -2.83 16.38
C THR A 194 9.89 -1.61 16.38
N GLU A 195 10.06 -0.73 15.40
CA GLU A 195 9.33 0.54 15.34
C GLU A 195 7.86 0.39 14.93
N TRP A 196 7.55 -0.48 13.95
CA TRP A 196 6.19 -0.54 13.42
C TRP A 196 5.76 -1.87 12.80
N ILE A 197 6.66 -2.64 12.15
CA ILE A 197 6.23 -3.84 11.40
C ILE A 197 5.69 -4.91 12.35
N GLN A 198 6.34 -5.12 13.50
CA GLN A 198 5.93 -6.16 14.43
C GLN A 198 4.50 -5.95 14.94
N GLU A 199 4.16 -4.72 15.28
CA GLU A 199 2.84 -4.34 15.75
C GLU A 199 1.79 -4.49 14.64
N LEU A 200 2.07 -3.94 13.45
CA LEU A 200 1.19 -4.04 12.30
C LEU A 200 0.87 -5.49 11.94
N VAL A 201 1.88 -6.37 11.96
CA VAL A 201 1.69 -7.79 11.66
C VAL A 201 0.87 -8.49 12.73
N LYS A 202 1.06 -8.16 14.02
CA LYS A 202 0.20 -8.68 15.09
C LYS A 202 -1.26 -8.25 14.92
N MET A 203 -1.50 -6.99 14.56
CA MET A 203 -2.86 -6.50 14.28
C MET A 203 -3.50 -7.25 13.10
N ARG A 204 -2.77 -7.43 12.00
CA ARG A 204 -3.23 -8.23 10.86
C ARG A 204 -3.52 -9.69 11.22
N ASP A 205 -2.64 -10.31 12.00
CA ASP A 205 -2.78 -11.71 12.40
C ASP A 205 -3.99 -11.87 13.34
N ASN A 206 -4.24 -10.91 14.23
CA ASN A 206 -5.45 -10.88 15.05
C ASN A 206 -6.73 -10.88 14.21
N ILE A 207 -6.79 -10.09 13.13
CA ILE A 207 -7.94 -10.09 12.20
C ILE A 207 -8.12 -11.47 11.56
N THR A 208 -7.01 -12.07 11.13
CA THR A 208 -7.01 -13.40 10.49
C THR A 208 -7.54 -14.49 11.43
N HIS A 209 -7.31 -14.37 12.74
CA HIS A 209 -7.69 -15.37 13.74
C HIS A 209 -9.03 -15.10 14.44
N TYR A 210 -9.46 -13.84 14.58
CA TYR A 210 -10.60 -13.46 15.42
C TYR A 210 -11.69 -12.68 14.66
N SER A 211 -11.69 -12.74 13.32
CA SER A 211 -12.63 -12.10 12.38
C SER A 211 -12.73 -10.58 12.40
N ARG A 212 -12.21 -9.89 13.42
CA ARG A 212 -12.16 -8.43 13.54
C ARG A 212 -10.93 -7.96 14.32
N LEU A 213 -10.51 -6.72 14.08
CA LEU A 213 -9.43 -6.10 14.84
C LEU A 213 -9.88 -5.75 16.27
N LYS A 214 -9.52 -6.60 17.24
CA LYS A 214 -9.85 -6.36 18.66
C LYS A 214 -9.19 -5.06 19.17
N GLY A 215 -9.99 -4.20 19.80
CA GLY A 215 -9.54 -2.92 20.37
C GLY A 215 -9.46 -1.78 19.35
N PHE A 216 -9.88 -2.00 18.11
CA PHE A 216 -10.13 -0.91 17.17
C PHE A 216 -11.46 -0.27 17.51
N ASN A 217 -11.44 1.05 17.73
CA ASN A 217 -12.64 1.81 18.02
C ASN A 217 -12.96 2.73 16.84
N CYS A 218 -14.23 2.79 16.45
CA CYS A 218 -14.76 3.80 15.54
C CYS A 218 -14.96 5.13 16.30
N PHE A 219 -15.85 5.99 15.79
CA PHE A 219 -16.22 7.20 16.53
C PHE A 219 -16.97 6.82 17.80
N VAL A 220 -16.53 7.35 18.94
CA VAL A 220 -17.14 7.13 20.26
C VAL A 220 -17.73 8.45 20.74
N GLU A 221 -19.04 8.47 20.94
CA GLU A 221 -19.80 9.62 21.40
C GLU A 221 -19.89 9.59 22.93
N ASP A 222 -19.44 10.67 23.59
CA ASP A 222 -19.58 10.79 25.04
C ASP A 222 -21.05 10.96 25.46
N PRO A 223 -21.41 10.50 26.68
CA PRO A 223 -22.77 10.63 27.17
C PRO A 223 -23.18 12.11 27.27
N TYR A 224 -24.38 12.43 26.79
CA TYR A 224 -24.97 13.74 27.08
C TYR A 224 -25.36 13.84 28.56
N LEU A 225 -24.71 14.75 29.28
CA LEU A 225 -24.93 15.01 30.71
C LEU A 225 -25.58 16.37 30.99
N GLY A 226 -26.37 16.90 30.05
CA GLY A 226 -27.02 18.21 30.18
C GLY A 226 -26.09 19.40 29.90
N LYS A 227 -24.93 19.16 29.28
CA LYS A 227 -23.97 20.21 28.89
C LYS A 227 -24.35 20.86 27.55
N GLU A 228 -23.73 21.97 27.21
CA GLU A 228 -23.94 22.63 25.90
C GLU A 228 -23.30 21.84 24.74
N LYS A 229 -22.22 21.10 25.02
CA LYS A 229 -21.43 20.35 24.03
C LYS A 229 -21.26 18.89 24.46
N VAL A 230 -21.11 18.03 23.46
CA VAL A 230 -20.75 16.63 23.59
C VAL A 230 -19.50 16.39 22.77
N ASP A 231 -18.54 15.71 23.37
CA ASP A 231 -17.31 15.33 22.71
C ASP A 231 -17.51 14.01 21.95
N ILE A 232 -16.87 13.91 20.78
CA ILE A 232 -16.84 12.69 19.97
C ILE A 232 -15.38 12.33 19.80
N GLU A 233 -14.98 11.19 20.33
CA GLU A 233 -13.64 10.65 20.11
C GLU A 233 -13.52 10.13 18.68
N PHE A 234 -12.38 10.44 18.05
CA PHE A 234 -12.05 9.96 16.73
C PHE A 234 -11.62 8.48 16.75
N PRO A 235 -11.72 7.78 15.61
CA PRO A 235 -11.31 6.38 15.52
C PRO A 235 -9.86 6.17 15.96
N LYS A 236 -9.62 5.12 16.74
CA LYS A 236 -8.30 4.77 17.29
C LYS A 236 -7.95 3.32 16.98
N MET A 237 -6.68 3.11 16.69
CA MET A 237 -6.07 1.79 16.58
C MET A 237 -5.95 1.15 17.98
N PRO A 238 -5.77 -0.18 18.08
CA PRO A 238 -5.63 -0.87 19.37
C PRO A 238 -4.48 -0.37 20.27
N ASN A 239 -3.49 0.31 19.70
CA ASN A 239 -2.37 0.93 20.42
C ASN A 239 -2.68 2.36 20.93
N GLY A 240 -3.89 2.86 20.70
CA GLY A 240 -4.34 4.20 21.12
C GLY A 240 -4.04 5.34 20.14
N ILE A 241 -3.30 5.07 19.05
CA ILE A 241 -3.02 6.08 18.01
C ILE A 241 -4.29 6.32 17.18
N TYR A 242 -4.58 7.57 16.84
CA TYR A 242 -5.67 7.89 15.93
C TYR A 242 -5.48 7.21 14.57
N LEU A 243 -6.57 6.70 14.01
CA LEU A 243 -6.52 5.88 12.79
C LEU A 243 -5.83 6.60 11.62
N THR A 244 -6.14 7.87 11.39
CA THR A 244 -5.53 8.66 10.29
C THR A 244 -4.03 8.84 10.48
N ASP A 245 -3.61 9.16 11.70
CA ASP A 245 -2.19 9.35 12.05
C ASP A 245 -1.41 8.04 11.92
N TYR A 246 -2.01 6.93 12.35
CA TYR A 246 -1.44 5.60 12.16
C TYR A 246 -1.29 5.27 10.67
N CYS A 247 -2.31 5.53 9.84
CA CYS A 247 -2.22 5.28 8.40
C CYS A 247 -1.11 6.11 7.73
N ASP A 248 -1.00 7.39 8.10
CA ASP A 248 0.07 8.29 7.65
C ASP A 248 1.45 7.77 8.04
N MET A 249 1.62 7.40 9.31
CA MET A 249 2.88 6.86 9.83
C MET A 249 3.29 5.60 9.07
N ILE A 250 2.39 4.63 8.91
CA ILE A 250 2.66 3.38 8.20
C ILE A 250 3.01 3.63 6.74
N TYR A 251 2.29 4.52 6.06
CA TYR A 251 2.58 4.87 4.67
C TYR A 251 3.97 5.50 4.50
N LYS A 252 4.30 6.48 5.34
CA LYS A 252 5.62 7.14 5.34
C LYS A 252 6.75 6.17 5.67
N ASN A 253 6.55 5.32 6.68
CA ASN A 253 7.52 4.31 7.07
C ASN A 253 7.76 3.28 5.96
N LEU A 254 6.71 2.87 5.25
CA LEU A 254 6.84 1.94 4.13
C LEU A 254 7.62 2.59 2.96
N LEU A 255 7.30 3.83 2.58
CA LEU A 255 8.05 4.59 1.57
C LEU A 255 9.53 4.72 1.95
N LYS A 256 9.80 5.08 3.21
CA LYS A 256 11.15 5.20 3.73
C LYS A 256 11.89 3.87 3.71
N LEU A 257 11.24 2.77 4.11
CA LEU A 257 11.84 1.43 4.05
C LEU A 257 12.28 1.09 2.63
N TYR A 258 11.46 1.36 1.61
CA TYR A 258 11.84 1.16 0.21
C TYR A 258 13.07 2.00 -0.17
N ALA A 259 13.04 3.30 0.11
CA ALA A 259 14.15 4.18 -0.20
C ALA A 259 15.46 3.72 0.47
N ASP A 260 15.41 3.39 1.76
CA ASP A 260 16.57 2.97 2.55
C ASP A 260 17.10 1.60 2.08
N VAL A 261 16.22 0.62 1.81
CA VAL A 261 16.61 -0.73 1.33
C VAL A 261 17.35 -0.64 0.00
N PHE A 262 16.78 0.07 -0.97
CA PHE A 262 17.39 0.14 -2.30
C PHE A 262 18.63 1.03 -2.33
N SER A 263 18.69 2.07 -1.48
CA SER A 263 19.93 2.82 -1.28
C SER A 263 21.08 1.92 -0.81
N LEU A 264 20.82 0.99 0.12
CA LEU A 264 21.85 0.06 0.62
C LEU A 264 22.28 -0.97 -0.43
N ILE A 265 21.38 -1.38 -1.33
CA ILE A 265 21.68 -2.34 -2.38
C ILE A 265 22.56 -1.70 -3.47
N TYR A 266 22.30 -0.44 -3.83
CA TYR A 266 23.01 0.24 -4.91
C TYR A 266 24.24 1.03 -4.46
N SER A 267 24.48 1.14 -3.15
CA SER A 267 25.70 1.75 -2.60
C SER A 267 26.84 0.74 -2.41
N ASN A 268 26.59 -0.54 -2.66
CA ASN A 268 27.57 -1.64 -2.64
C ASN A 268 27.80 -2.16 -4.06
#